data_AF-A0A931SQB6-F1
#
_entry.id   AF-A0A931SQB6-F1
#
_cell.length_a   1.000
_cell.length_b   1.000
_cell.length_c   1.000
_cell.angle_alpha   90.00
_cell.angle_beta   90.00
_cell.angle_gamma   90.00
#
_symmetry.space_group_name_H-M   'P 1'
#
loop_
_entity.id
_entity.type
_entity.pdbx_description
1 polymer ?
#
loop_
_entity_poly.entity_id
_entity_poly.type
_entity_poly.pdbx_seq_one_letter_code
_entity_poly.pdbx_strand_id
1 'polypeptide(L)' 'MAKLQLKSGKRRESQRQCSAVDQQEVAKLAYELYLKRGGTDGNDWSDWFEAENQLKNSQ' A
#
# COMPACT_ATOMS: atom_id res chain seq x y z
N MET A 1 1.56 3.54 -45.11
CA MET A 1 0.91 2.31 -44.60
C MET A 1 1.67 1.81 -43.39
N ALA A 2 0.95 1.45 -42.33
CA ALA A 2 1.36 0.81 -41.08
C ALA A 2 2.33 1.56 -40.12
N LYS A 3 1.74 2.28 -39.17
CA LYS A 3 2.31 2.53 -37.84
C LYS A 3 1.85 1.41 -36.92
N LEU A 4 2.75 0.56 -36.41
CA LEU A 4 2.49 -0.18 -35.18
C LEU A 4 3.81 -0.66 -34.58
N GLN A 5 4.31 0.06 -33.58
CA GLN A 5 5.30 -0.47 -32.65
C GLN A 5 4.78 -0.19 -31.25
N LEU A 6 4.21 -1.23 -30.63
CA LEU A 6 3.88 -1.25 -29.21
C LEU A 6 5.18 -1.10 -28.43
N LYS A 7 5.31 0.01 -27.68
CA LYS A 7 6.27 0.12 -26.58
C LYS A 7 5.50 -0.07 -25.28
N SER A 8 5.27 -1.33 -24.94
CA SER A 8 4.99 -1.77 -23.59
C SER A 8 6.13 -1.30 -22.68
N GLY A 9 5.78 -0.59 -21.59
CA GLY A 9 6.77 -0.12 -20.63
C GLY A 9 6.41 1.17 -19.89
N LYS A 10 5.12 1.40 -19.58
CA LYS A 10 4.71 2.48 -18.68
C LYS A 10 4.52 1.93 -17.27
N ARG A 11 5.60 1.40 -16.67
CA ARG A 11 5.72 1.25 -15.22
C ARG A 11 6.68 2.34 -14.71
N ARG A 12 6.23 3.59 -14.83
CA ARG A 12 6.81 4.74 -14.16
C ARG A 12 5.83 5.17 -13.06
N GLU A 13 5.79 4.40 -12.00
CA GLU A 13 5.18 4.83 -10.71
C GLU A 13 6.24 4.75 -9.62
N SER A 14 7.48 5.12 -9.97
CA SER A 14 8.50 5.56 -9.01
C SER A 14 8.28 7.01 -8.57
N GLN A 15 7.04 7.49 -8.53
CA GLN A 15 6.70 8.70 -7.78
C GLN A 15 6.57 8.34 -6.29
N ARG A 16 7.65 7.77 -5.76
CA ARG A 16 7.89 7.63 -4.33
C ARG A 16 8.41 8.96 -3.81
N GLN A 17 7.55 9.96 -3.70
CA GLN A 17 7.77 11.02 -2.71
C GLN A 17 6.64 12.04 -2.74
N CYS A 18 5.71 11.90 -1.80
CA CYS A 18 5.19 13.04 -1.07
C CYS A 18 4.73 12.61 0.32
N SER A 19 5.52 13.04 1.29
CA SER A 19 5.42 12.88 2.74
C SER A 19 4.06 13.29 3.33
N ALA A 20 3.34 12.28 3.81
CA ALA A 20 2.48 12.22 5.00
C ALA A 20 1.97 10.78 4.96
N VAL A 21 2.43 9.91 5.88
CA VAL A 21 2.16 8.45 5.96
C VAL A 21 1.25 7.94 4.85
N ASP A 22 1.84 7.34 3.81
CA ASP A 22 1.09 6.96 2.61
C ASP A 22 -0.07 6.06 3.01
N GLN A 23 -1.30 6.56 2.84
CA GLN A 23 -2.50 5.85 3.27
C GLN A 23 -2.64 4.50 2.57
N GLN A 24 -2.05 4.33 1.37
CA GLN A 24 -2.04 3.05 0.68
C GLN A 24 -1.08 2.07 1.36
N GLU A 25 0.05 2.54 1.89
CA GLU A 25 0.96 1.72 2.70
C GLU A 25 0.30 1.29 4.01
N VAL A 26 -0.43 2.19 4.68
CA VAL A 26 -1.22 1.87 5.88
C VAL A 26 -2.27 0.81 5.54
N ALA A 27 -3.06 1.03 4.49
CA ALA A 27 -4.11 0.10 4.07
C ALA A 27 -3.55 -1.29 3.74
N LYS A 28 -2.40 -1.34 3.06
CA LYS A 28 -1.72 -2.60 2.73
C LYS A 28 -1.27 -3.33 3.99
N LEU A 29 -0.61 -2.64 4.93
CA LEU A 29 -0.16 -3.23 6.19
C LEU A 29 -1.34 -3.68 7.06
N ALA A 30 -2.39 -2.88 7.17
CA ALA A 30 -3.60 -3.23 7.92
C ALA A 30 -4.25 -4.51 7.35
N TYR A 31 -4.31 -4.64 6.03
CA TYR A 31 -4.80 -5.85 5.38
C TYR A 31 -3.90 -7.07 5.66
N GLU A 32 -2.58 -6.90 5.65
CA GLU A 32 -1.65 -7.97 6.03
C GLU A 32 -1.81 -8.41 7.50
N LEU A 33 -2.07 -7.47 8.42
CA LEU A 33 -2.38 -7.74 9.83
C LEU A 33 -3.70 -8.50 9.98
N TYR A 34 -4.76 -8.06 9.29
CA TYR A 34 -6.04 -8.75 9.22
C TYR A 34 -5.89 -10.21 8.76
N LEU A 35 -5.11 -10.45 7.69
CA LEU A 35 -4.83 -11.80 7.20
C LEU A 35 -4.03 -12.63 8.22
N LYS A 36 -3.02 -12.05 8.88
CA LYS A 36 -2.22 -12.75 9.91
C LYS A 36 -3.06 -13.17 11.12
N ARG A 37 -4.09 -12.40 11.46
CA ARG A 37 -5.05 -12.72 12.54
C ARG A 37 -6.03 -13.83 12.16
N GLY A 38 -6.07 -14.23 10.88
CA GLY A 38 -7.01 -15.23 10.37
C GLY A 38 -8.27 -14.63 9.73
N GLY A 39 -8.26 -13.34 9.43
CA GLY A 39 -9.36 -12.69 8.72
C GLY A 39 -10.62 -12.45 9.57
N THR A 40 -10.46 -12.40 10.90
CA THR A 40 -11.57 -12.12 11.81
C THR A 40 -11.94 -10.65 11.72
N ASP A 41 -13.21 -10.37 11.44
CA ASP A 41 -13.79 -9.03 11.42
C ASP A 41 -13.82 -8.39 12.82
N GLY A 42 -14.02 -7.08 12.87
CA GLY A 42 -14.17 -6.31 14.12
C GLY A 42 -12.89 -5.67 14.66
N ASN A 43 -11.73 -5.92 14.04
CA ASN A 43 -10.46 -5.30 14.41
C ASN A 43 -9.90 -4.34 13.36
N ASP A 44 -10.65 -4.03 12.30
CA ASP A 44 -10.18 -3.24 11.15
C ASP A 44 -9.55 -1.90 11.57
N TRP A 45 -10.17 -1.22 12.54
CA TRP A 45 -9.64 0.03 13.11
C TRP A 45 -8.34 -0.19 13.89
N SER A 46 -8.27 -1.27 14.68
CA SER A 46 -7.05 -1.63 15.42
C SER A 46 -5.91 -1.98 14.48
N ASP A 47 -6.18 -2.79 13.44
CA ASP A 47 -5.20 -3.16 12.41
C ASP A 47 -4.73 -1.93 11.63
N TRP A 48 -5.63 -0.97 11.37
CA TRP A 48 -5.29 0.32 10.76
C TRP A 48 -4.37 1.18 11.63
N PHE A 49 -4.72 1.36 12.92
CA PHE A 49 -3.87 2.13 13.85
C PHE A 49 -2.51 1.47 14.08
N GLU A 50 -2.47 0.14 14.14
CA GLU A 50 -1.22 -0.60 14.28
C GLU A 50 -0.35 -0.43 13.03
N ALA A 51 -0.92 -0.53 11.83
CA ALA A 51 -0.22 -0.26 10.57
C ALA A 51 0.33 1.17 10.50
N GLU A 52 -0.47 2.18 10.88
CA GLU A 52 -0.01 3.57 10.98
C GLU A 52 1.17 3.72 11.95
N ASN A 53 1.09 3.07 13.12
CA ASN A 53 2.14 3.12 14.12
C ASN A 53 3.42 2.43 13.63
N GLN A 54 3.32 1.29 12.95
CA GLN A 54 4.47 0.60 12.37
C GLN A 54 5.18 1.47 11.32
N LEU A 55 4.43 2.15 10.45
CA LEU A 55 5.01 3.06 9.45
C LEU A 55 5.65 4.30 10.08
N LYS A 56 5.04 4.87 11.11
CA LYS A 56 5.58 6.03 11.84
C LYS A 56 6.89 5.70 12.58
N ASN A 57 7.02 4.49 13.13
CA ASN A 57 8.23 4.06 13.84
C ASN A 57 9.33 3.49 12.94
N SER A 58 9.04 3.23 11.66
CA SER A 58 10.02 2.70 10.68
C SER A 58 10.69 3.79 9.84
N GLN A 59 10.42 5.08 10.12
CA GLN A 59 11.06 6.24 9.49
C GLN A 59 12.27 6.76 10.27
#